data_AF-A0A918YMA4-F1
#
_entry.id   AF-A0A918YMA4-F1
#
_cell.length_a   1.000
_cell.length_b   1.000
_cell.length_c   1.000
_cell.angle_alpha   90.00
_cell.angle_beta   90.00
_cell.angle_gamma   90.00
#
_symmetry.space_group_name_H-M   'P 1'
#
loop_
_entity.id
_entity.type
_entity.pdbx_description
1 polymer ?
#
loop_
_entity_poly.entity_id
_entity_poly.type
_entity_poly.pdbx_seq_one_letter_code
_entity_poly.pdbx_strand_id
1 'polypeptide(L)' 'MNELLHGTPDAPEPRLPLLTLSEAQELLDVLRHFGSTDHDRGAQARHPAAELAARVPAYDA' A
#
# COMPACT_ATOMS: atom_id res chain seq x y z
N MET A 1 25.14 25.69 -21.49
CA MET A 1 24.03 25.95 -20.56
C MET A 1 23.42 24.60 -20.23
N ASN A 2 23.98 23.93 -19.23
CA ASN A 2 23.77 22.53 -18.92
C ASN A 2 23.36 22.47 -17.45
N GLU A 3 22.07 22.62 -17.17
CA GLU A 3 21.53 22.44 -15.82
C GLU A 3 20.40 21.43 -15.94
N LEU A 4 20.83 20.17 -15.99
CA LEU A 4 20.01 19.02 -15.65
C LEU A 4 19.32 19.38 -14.33
N LEU A 5 18.01 19.63 -14.40
CA LEU A 5 17.12 19.69 -13.24
C LEU A 5 17.18 18.31 -12.59
N HIS A 6 18.23 18.10 -11.80
CA HIS A 6 18.31 17.06 -10.80
C HIS A 6 17.20 17.40 -9.82
N GLY A 7 16.00 16.87 -10.11
CA GLY A 7 14.96 16.74 -9.11
C GLY A 7 15.65 16.20 -7.87
N THR A 8 15.63 16.99 -6.81
CA THR A 8 16.08 16.56 -5.49
C THR A 8 15.58 15.13 -5.30
N PRO A 9 16.44 14.15 -5.01
CA PRO A 9 15.94 12.81 -4.70
C PRO A 9 14.91 13.02 -3.60
N ASP A 10 13.65 12.69 -3.87
CA ASP A 10 12.58 12.74 -2.89
C ASP A 10 13.15 12.14 -1.61
N ALA A 11 13.18 12.92 -0.54
CA ALA A 11 13.66 12.43 0.74
C ALA A 11 12.91 11.13 1.00
N PRO A 12 13.60 10.01 1.29
CA PRO A 12 12.94 8.73 1.39
C PRO A 12 11.81 8.84 2.39
N GLU A 13 10.58 8.63 1.93
CA GLU A 13 9.41 8.72 2.81
C GLU A 13 9.64 7.81 4.03
N PRO A 14 9.30 8.29 5.25
CA PRO A 14 9.44 7.47 6.44
C PRO A 14 8.72 6.13 6.25
N ARG A 15 9.47 5.03 6.34
CA ARG A 15 8.90 3.70 6.23
C ARG A 15 8.26 3.31 7.55
N LEU A 16 7.05 2.77 7.48
CA LEU A 16 6.44 2.09 8.61
C LEU A 16 7.27 0.85 9.00
N PRO A 17 7.19 0.41 10.27
CA PRO A 17 7.74 -0.89 10.68
C PRO A 17 7.24 -2.02 9.79
N LEU A 18 8.07 -3.05 9.60
CA LEU A 18 7.70 -4.23 8.83
C LEU A 18 6.54 -4.95 9.53
N LEU A 19 5.49 -5.27 8.77
CA LEU A 19 4.37 -6.09 9.23
C LEU A 19 4.78 -7.57 9.19
N THR A 20 4.32 -8.33 10.17
CA THR A 20 4.28 -9.79 10.10
C THR A 20 3.29 -10.25 9.03
N LEU A 21 3.36 -11.53 8.65
CA LEU A 21 2.43 -12.09 7.66
C LEU A 21 0.96 -12.00 8.11
N SER A 22 0.68 -12.31 9.38
CA SER A 22 -0.66 -12.21 9.96
C SER A 22 -1.18 -10.77 9.97
N GLU A 23 -0.35 -9.80 10.37
CA GLU A 23 -0.71 -8.39 10.34
C GLU A 23 -0.97 -7.88 8.91
N ALA A 24 -0.18 -8.37 7.94
CA ALA A 24 -0.39 -8.03 6.53
C ALA A 24 -1.72 -8.59 5.99
N GLN A 25 -2.14 -9.78 6.45
CA GLN A 25 -3.44 -10.36 6.10
C GLN A 25 -4.60 -9.59 6.73
N GLU A 26 -4.51 -9.29 8.02
CA GLU A 26 -5.52 -8.47 8.72
C GLU A 26 -5.67 -7.09 8.08
N LEU A 27 -4.55 -6.44 7.74
CA LEU A 27 -4.57 -5.15 7.04
C LEU A 27 -5.21 -5.27 5.66
N LEU A 28 -4.92 -6.35 4.91
CA LEU A 28 -5.55 -6.59 3.62
C LEU A 28 -7.08 -6.70 3.76
N ASP A 29 -7.57 -7.41 4.77
CA ASP A 29 -9.01 -7.55 5.03
C ASP A 29 -9.66 -6.21 5.35
N VAL A 30 -9.01 -5.39 6.18
CA VAL A 30 -9.45 -4.02 6.49
C VAL A 30 -9.52 -3.16 5.22
N LEU A 31 -8.46 -3.18 4.40
CA LEU A 31 -8.41 -2.40 3.15
C LEU A 31 -9.48 -2.85 2.15
N ARG A 32 -9.76 -4.15 2.06
CA ARG A 32 -10.83 -4.69 1.21
C ARG A 32 -12.21 -4.28 1.71
N HIS A 33 -12.42 -4.30 3.04
CA HIS A 33 -13.66 -3.82 3.65
C HIS A 33 -13.92 -2.34 3.29
N PHE A 34 -12.92 -1.47 3.48
CA PHE A 34 -13.04 -0.07 3.07
C PHE A 34 -13.17 0.12 1.56
N GLY A 35 -12.50 -0.70 0.75
CA GLY A 35 -12.58 -0.65 -0.70
C GLY A 35 -13.96 -1.03 -1.28
N SER A 36 -14.79 -1.69 -0.48
CA SER A 36 -16.15 -2.10 -0.87
C SER A 36 -17.17 -0.96 -0.79
N THR A 37 -16.85 0.15 -0.13
CA THR A 37 -17.72 1.33 -0.05
C THR A 37 -17.51 2.25 -1.25
N ASP A 38 -18.55 2.99 -1.63
CA ASP A 38 -18.57 3.80 -2.87
C ASP A 38 -18.16 5.27 -2.65
N HIS A 39 -17.50 5.56 -1.53
CA HIS A 39 -16.97 6.90 -1.24
C HIS A 39 -15.50 7.02 -1.69
N ASP A 40 -14.98 8.23 -1.87
CA ASP A 40 -13.61 8.48 -2.36
C ASP A 40 -12.53 7.72 -1.59
N ARG A 41 -12.68 7.57 -0.27
CA ARG A 41 -11.74 6.78 0.56
C ARG A 41 -11.75 5.27 0.22
N GLY A 42 -12.84 4.76 -0.34
CA GLY A 42 -12.97 3.38 -0.79
C GLY A 42 -12.21 3.16 -2.08
N ALA A 43 -12.32 4.10 -3.04
CA ALA A 43 -11.48 4.09 -4.23
C ALA A 43 -9.99 4.16 -3.87
N GLN A 44 -9.63 4.98 -2.87
CA GLN A 44 -8.26 5.06 -2.35
C GLN A 44 -7.79 3.77 -1.68
N ALA A 45 -8.66 3.02 -1.00
CA ALA A 45 -8.31 1.76 -0.33
C ALA A 45 -8.10 0.58 -1.31
N ARG A 46 -8.72 0.62 -2.49
CA ARG A 46 -8.58 -0.44 -3.51
C ARG A 46 -7.16 -0.59 -4.02
N HIS A 47 -6.45 0.52 -4.23
CA HIS A 47 -5.09 0.52 -4.73
C HIS A 47 -4.08 -0.16 -3.76
N PRO A 48 -3.96 0.26 -2.49
CA PRO A 48 -3.08 -0.41 -1.53
C PRO A 48 -3.55 -1.84 -1.23
N ALA A 49 -4.86 -2.14 -1.27
CA ALA A 49 -5.34 -3.52 -1.16
C ALA A 49 -4.80 -4.42 -2.29
N ALA A 50 -4.85 -3.95 -3.54
CA ALA A 50 -4.35 -4.70 -4.68
C ALA A 50 -2.83 -4.89 -4.61
N GLU A 51 -2.09 -3.84 -4.22
CA GLU A 51 -0.65 -3.93 -4.04
C GLU A 51 -0.24 -4.89 -2.92
N LEU A 52 -0.95 -4.86 -1.79
CA LEU A 52 -0.68 -5.73 -0.66
C LEU A 52 -1.03 -7.19 -1.00
N ALA A 53 -2.18 -7.43 -1.65
CA ALA A 53 -2.60 -8.75 -2.09
C ALA A 53 -1.60 -9.41 -3.07
N ALA A 54 -0.91 -8.63 -3.90
CA ALA A 54 0.11 -9.14 -4.81
C ALA A 54 1.40 -9.60 -4.09
N ARG A 55 1.63 -9.14 -2.85
CA ARG A 55 2.85 -9.39 -2.07
C ARG A 55 2.64 -10.36 -0.91
N VAL A 56 1.41 -10.45 -0.39
CA VAL A 56 1.05 -11.35 0.72
C VAL A 56 0.79 -12.75 0.16
N PRO A 57 1.57 -13.78 0.55
CA PRO A 57 1.26 -15.16 0.23
C PRO A 57 -0.15 -15.53 0.67
N ALA A 58 -0.85 -16.29 -0.17
CA ALA A 58 -2.10 -16.91 0.24
C ALA A 58 -1.84 -17.79 1.46
N TYR A 59 -2.62 -17.60 2.52
CA TYR A 59 -2.61 -18.52 3.65
C TYR A 59 -3.31 -19.80 3.20
N ASP A 60 -2.56 -20.88 2.99
CA ASP A 60 -3.13 -22.22 3.00
C ASP A 60 -3.38 -22.56 4.48
N ALA A 61 -4.66 -22.59 4.87
CA ALA A 61 -5.09 -23.02 6.20
C ALA A 61 -5.16 -24.55 6.29
#